data_AF-A0A821TQZ1-F1
#
_entry.id   AF-A0A821TQZ1-F1
#
_cell.length_a   1.000
_cell.length_b   1.000
_cell.length_c   1.000
_cell.angle_alpha   90.00
_cell.angle_beta   90.00
_cell.angle_gamma   90.00
#
_symmetry.space_group_name_H-M   'P 1'
#
loop_
_entity.id
_entity.type
_entity.pdbx_description
1 polymer ?
#
loop_
_entity_poly.entity_id
_entity_poly.type
_entity_poly.pdbx_seq_one_letter_code
_entity_poly.pdbx_strand_id
1 'polypeptide(L)'
;MKPIDRQNFRNPFPPLSNIDTLRKENYDAFVIKSINSATLLKSLEPCETINLDMYNLIKKQNTSEPFKYIYQQESINDVTSLKPLLPCFGLFSQEPLSLYLGILRFSSNKNQFYLVGSKSPLYKSISTTS
;
A
#
# COMPACT_ATOMS: atom_id res chain seq x y z
N MET A 1 36.24 23.87 30.33
CA MET A 1 35.39 23.09 29.40
C MET A 1 34.81 21.90 30.14
N LYS A 2 33.49 21.77 30.27
CA LYS A 2 32.85 20.56 30.82
C LYS A 2 32.79 19.49 29.71
N PRO A 3 33.08 18.21 29.99
CA PRO A 3 32.94 17.15 29.01
C PRO A 3 31.47 17.02 28.59
N ILE A 4 31.23 16.91 27.28
CA ILE A 4 29.91 16.62 26.74
C ILE A 4 29.54 15.20 27.16
N ASP A 5 28.50 15.09 27.97
CA ASP A 5 27.96 13.83 28.45
C ASP A 5 27.28 13.09 27.28
N ARG A 6 28.03 12.21 26.62
CA ARG A 6 27.57 11.46 25.43
C ARG A 6 26.46 10.45 25.74
N GLN A 7 26.10 10.25 27.01
CA GLN A 7 25.12 9.24 27.43
C GLN A 7 23.65 9.66 27.17
N ASN A 8 23.40 10.91 26.74
CA ASN A 8 22.05 11.42 26.46
C ASN A 8 21.76 11.70 24.98
N PHE A 9 22.53 11.15 24.04
CA PHE A 9 22.07 11.03 22.66
C PHE A 9 21.04 9.89 22.60
N ARG A 10 19.81 10.17 23.05
CA ARG A 10 18.64 9.35 22.72
C ARG A 10 18.60 9.24 21.21
N ASN A 11 18.75 8.03 20.71
CA ASN A 11 18.76 7.72 19.29
C ASN A 11 17.53 8.42 18.65
N PRO A 12 17.70 9.41 17.76
CA PRO A 12 16.58 10.23 17.26
C PRO A 12 15.67 9.45 16.30
N PHE A 13 16.05 8.20 15.99
CA PHE A 13 15.32 7.35 15.07
C PHE A 13 14.46 6.35 15.85
N PRO A 14 13.17 6.23 15.52
CA PRO A 14 12.34 5.17 16.07
C PRO A 14 12.95 3.81 15.67
N PRO A 15 12.90 2.80 16.55
CA PRO A 15 13.38 1.47 16.21
C PRO A 15 12.58 0.93 15.02
N LEU A 16 13.29 0.43 14.01
CA LEU A 16 12.68 -0.22 12.86
C LEU A 16 12.12 -1.58 13.29
N SER A 17 10.85 -1.82 13.03
CA SER A 17 10.20 -3.10 13.28
C SER A 17 10.34 -4.06 12.10
N ASN A 18 10.39 -5.37 12.36
CA ASN A 18 10.30 -6.44 11.36
C ASN A 18 11.41 -6.40 10.28
N ILE A 19 12.63 -6.03 10.64
CA ILE A 19 13.76 -5.95 9.68
C ILE A 19 14.01 -7.30 8.99
N ASP A 20 13.86 -8.42 9.70
CA ASP A 20 14.06 -9.76 9.14
C ASP A 20 13.10 -10.11 8.01
N THR A 21 11.94 -9.45 7.93
CA THR A 21 10.98 -9.65 6.84
C THR A 21 11.40 -8.96 5.56
N LEU A 22 12.39 -8.05 5.59
CA LEU A 22 12.90 -7.37 4.38
C LEU A 22 13.83 -8.27 3.55
N ARG A 23 14.22 -9.43 4.08
CA ARG A 23 14.97 -10.42 3.31
C ARG A 23 14.10 -11.01 2.21
N LYS A 24 14.67 -11.23 1.03
CA LYS A 24 13.94 -11.66 -0.17
C LYS A 24 13.09 -12.92 0.09
N GLU A 25 13.66 -13.90 0.79
CA GLU A 25 13.02 -15.17 1.14
C GLU A 25 11.81 -15.03 2.07
N ASN A 26 11.72 -13.92 2.82
CA ASN A 26 10.66 -13.66 3.79
C ASN A 26 9.66 -12.60 3.31
N TYR A 27 10.08 -11.73 2.38
CA TYR A 27 9.33 -10.54 2.02
C TYR A 27 8.01 -10.87 1.30
N ASP A 28 8.01 -11.87 0.41
CA ASP A 28 6.77 -12.31 -0.26
C ASP A 28 5.72 -12.79 0.74
N ALA A 29 6.12 -13.61 1.72
CA ALA A 29 5.23 -14.10 2.77
C ALA A 29 4.69 -12.95 3.64
N PHE A 30 5.55 -11.98 3.96
CA PHE A 30 5.14 -10.77 4.69
C PHE A 30 4.13 -9.93 3.91
N VAL A 31 4.37 -9.71 2.61
CA VAL A 31 3.47 -8.96 1.71
C VAL A 31 2.13 -9.66 1.60
N ILE A 32 2.11 -10.98 1.33
CA ILE A 32 0.89 -11.78 1.24
C ILE A 32 0.09 -11.68 2.55
N LYS A 33 0.73 -11.87 3.71
CA LYS A 33 0.09 -11.77 5.02
C LYS A 33 -0.55 -10.38 5.23
N SER A 34 0.18 -9.32 4.90
CA SER A 34 -0.27 -7.94 5.09
C SER A 34 -1.47 -7.61 4.19
N ILE A 35 -1.47 -8.08 2.94
CA ILE A 35 -2.58 -7.91 2.01
C ILE A 35 -3.78 -8.76 2.45
N ASN A 36 -3.58 -9.99 2.92
CA ASN A 36 -4.68 -10.84 3.36
C ASN A 36 -5.40 -10.30 4.60
N SER A 37 -4.70 -9.56 5.47
CA SER A 37 -5.34 -8.82 6.58
C SER A 37 -6.06 -7.54 6.16
N ALA A 38 -5.93 -7.10 4.91
CA ALA A 38 -6.53 -5.86 4.43
C ALA A 38 -7.99 -6.06 3.96
N THR A 39 -8.82 -5.09 4.27
CA THR A 39 -10.24 -5.04 3.85
C THR A 39 -10.33 -4.84 2.34
N LEU A 40 -11.06 -5.72 1.66
CA LEU A 40 -11.25 -5.65 0.21
C LEU A 40 -12.23 -4.52 -0.17
N LEU A 41 -11.78 -3.60 -1.01
CA LEU A 41 -12.61 -2.60 -1.67
C LEU A 41 -13.27 -3.22 -2.91
N LYS A 42 -14.61 -3.26 -2.94
CA LYS A 42 -15.38 -3.96 -4.00
C LYS A 42 -15.51 -3.19 -5.30
N SER A 43 -15.42 -1.87 -5.26
CA SER A 43 -15.43 -1.01 -6.45
C SER A 43 -14.64 0.25 -6.16
N LEU A 44 -13.77 0.61 -7.10
CA LEU A 44 -13.28 1.96 -7.26
C LEU A 44 -13.81 2.42 -8.61
N GLU A 45 -14.94 3.13 -8.63
CA GLU A 45 -15.34 3.77 -9.88
C GLU A 45 -14.25 4.76 -10.29
N PRO A 46 -13.92 4.87 -11.60
CA PRO A 46 -12.97 5.86 -12.07
C PRO A 46 -13.33 7.21 -11.48
N CYS A 47 -12.39 7.86 -10.81
CA CYS A 47 -12.61 9.17 -10.19
C CYS A 47 -12.71 10.29 -11.25
N GLU A 48 -13.27 10.00 -12.43
CA GLU A 48 -13.46 10.89 -13.58
C GLU A 48 -14.33 12.10 -13.23
N THR A 49 -15.18 11.95 -12.22
CA THR A 49 -15.68 13.04 -11.40
C THR A 49 -15.17 12.78 -9.99
N ILE A 50 -14.78 13.83 -9.26
CA ILE A 50 -14.39 13.72 -7.85
C ILE A 50 -15.55 13.08 -7.10
N ASN A 51 -15.57 11.75 -7.03
CA ASN A 51 -16.59 11.03 -6.30
C ASN A 51 -16.16 11.11 -4.84
N LEU A 52 -16.48 12.26 -4.27
CA LEU A 52 -16.24 12.63 -2.89
C LEU A 52 -16.72 11.52 -1.95
N ASP A 53 -17.68 10.68 -2.35
CA ASP A 53 -18.26 9.65 -1.49
C ASP A 53 -17.32 8.49 -1.17
N MET A 54 -16.46 8.08 -2.10
CA MET A 54 -15.49 7.01 -1.83
C MET A 54 -14.28 7.53 -1.04
N TYR A 55 -13.83 8.74 -1.37
CA TYR A 55 -12.89 9.52 -0.56
C TYR A 55 -13.45 9.78 0.84
N ASN A 56 -14.75 10.08 0.97
CA ASN A 56 -15.45 10.28 2.24
C ASN A 56 -15.65 8.97 3.00
N LEU A 57 -15.80 7.82 2.32
CA LEU A 57 -15.82 6.49 2.95
C LEU A 57 -14.46 6.16 3.57
N ILE A 58 -13.37 6.37 2.81
CA ILE A 58 -11.99 6.22 3.28
C ILE A 58 -11.66 7.22 4.41
N LYS A 59 -12.18 8.45 4.31
CA LYS A 59 -11.93 9.54 5.27
C LYS A 59 -12.77 9.44 6.55
N LYS A 60 -14.04 8.99 6.46
CA LYS A 60 -14.94 8.85 7.63
C LYS A 60 -14.57 7.68 8.52
N GLN A 61 -13.91 6.66 7.98
CA GLN A 61 -13.64 5.45 8.75
C GLN A 61 -12.55 5.65 9.82
N ASN A 62 -11.52 6.46 9.62
CA ASN A 62 -10.48 6.76 10.64
C ASN A 62 -10.03 5.50 11.43
N THR A 63 -10.09 4.32 10.80
CA THR A 63 -10.00 3.02 11.47
C THR A 63 -8.56 2.56 11.62
N SER A 64 -7.59 3.25 11.00
CA SER A 64 -6.20 2.78 10.87
C SER A 64 -6.09 1.38 10.25
N GLU A 65 -7.16 0.93 9.57
CA GLU A 65 -7.23 -0.39 8.96
C GLU A 65 -6.57 -0.39 7.58
N PRO A 66 -5.91 -1.50 7.20
CA PRO A 66 -5.39 -1.67 5.87
C PRO A 66 -6.51 -1.99 4.86
N PHE A 67 -6.41 -1.44 3.66
CA PHE A 67 -7.32 -1.70 2.54
C PHE A 67 -6.59 -2.30 1.35
N LYS A 68 -7.27 -3.17 0.60
CA LYS A 68 -6.78 -3.70 -0.68
C LYS A 68 -7.78 -3.50 -1.80
N TYR A 69 -7.27 -3.31 -3.01
CA TYR A 69 -8.05 -3.29 -4.24
C TYR A 69 -7.34 -4.11 -5.32
N ILE A 70 -8.11 -4.87 -6.10
CA ILE A 70 -7.57 -5.66 -7.20
C ILE A 70 -7.81 -4.89 -8.51
N TYR A 71 -6.75 -4.50 -9.20
CA TYR A 71 -6.84 -3.89 -10.53
C TYR A 71 -6.53 -4.91 -11.62
N GLN A 72 -7.14 -4.73 -12.79
CA GLN A 72 -6.94 -5.64 -13.92
C GLN A 72 -5.58 -5.40 -14.59
N GLN A 73 -4.97 -6.49 -15.05
CA GLN A 73 -3.74 -6.48 -15.80
C GLN A 73 -3.83 -7.51 -16.94
N GLU A 74 -3.31 -7.18 -18.11
CA GLU A 74 -3.06 -8.16 -19.17
C GLU A 74 -1.75 -8.90 -18.95
N SER A 75 -0.73 -8.21 -18.43
CA SER A 75 0.57 -8.75 -18.05
C SER A 75 1.09 -8.11 -16.75
N ILE A 76 2.14 -8.68 -16.14
CA ILE A 76 2.72 -8.12 -14.89
C ILE A 76 3.17 -6.65 -15.03
N ASN A 77 3.58 -6.25 -16.24
CA ASN A 77 4.04 -4.90 -16.56
C ASN A 77 2.90 -3.98 -17.04
N ASP A 78 1.70 -4.51 -17.25
CA ASP A 78 0.55 -3.70 -17.64
C ASP A 78 0.06 -2.91 -16.43
N VAL A 79 0.20 -1.59 -16.52
CA VAL A 79 -0.23 -0.63 -15.49
C VAL A 79 -1.37 0.26 -15.99
N THR A 80 -1.97 -0.08 -17.13
CA THR A 80 -2.98 0.75 -17.80
C THR A 80 -4.18 1.01 -16.90
N SER A 81 -4.72 -0.03 -16.24
CA SER A 81 -5.83 0.11 -15.30
C SER A 81 -5.42 0.70 -13.94
N LEU A 82 -4.12 0.77 -13.62
CA LEU A 82 -3.62 1.34 -12.37
C LEU A 82 -3.50 2.87 -12.45
N LYS A 83 -3.01 3.40 -13.58
CA LYS A 83 -2.83 4.85 -13.81
C LYS A 83 -4.03 5.72 -13.43
N PRO A 84 -5.26 5.44 -13.89
CA PRO A 84 -6.42 6.26 -13.55
C PRO A 84 -6.82 6.18 -12.07
N LEU A 85 -6.35 5.19 -11.31
CA LEU A 85 -6.62 5.05 -9.88
C LEU A 85 -5.70 5.92 -9.02
N LEU A 86 -4.48 6.21 -9.47
CA LEU A 86 -3.48 6.93 -8.67
C LEU A 86 -3.98 8.31 -8.18
N PRO A 87 -4.61 9.15 -9.02
CA PRO A 87 -5.12 10.45 -8.58
C PRO A 87 -6.20 10.34 -7.51
N CYS A 88 -6.99 9.25 -7.49
CA CYS A 88 -8.00 9.00 -6.44
C CYS A 88 -7.39 8.98 -5.03
N PHE A 89 -6.10 8.63 -4.92
CA PHE A 89 -5.37 8.53 -3.66
C PHE A 89 -4.42 9.70 -3.41
N GLY A 90 -4.45 10.74 -4.27
CA GLY A 90 -3.51 11.86 -4.23
C GLY A 90 -2.11 11.51 -4.75
N LEU A 91 -1.98 10.44 -5.53
CA LEU A 91 -0.72 10.04 -6.17
C LEU A 91 -0.69 10.62 -7.59
N PHE A 92 0.00 11.74 -7.78
CA PHE A 92 0.00 12.52 -9.03
C PHE A 92 1.12 12.16 -10.01
N SER A 93 1.70 10.97 -9.89
CA SER A 93 2.76 10.53 -10.83
C SER A 93 2.14 10.05 -12.15
N GLN A 94 2.77 10.40 -13.28
CA GLN A 94 2.39 9.89 -14.60
C GLN A 94 2.55 8.37 -14.72
N GLU A 95 3.50 7.81 -13.97
CA GLU A 95 3.77 6.38 -13.89
C GLU A 95 3.76 5.90 -12.43
N PRO A 96 3.19 4.72 -12.13
CA PRO A 96 3.26 4.15 -10.79
C PRO A 96 4.72 3.81 -10.44
N LEU A 97 5.27 4.53 -9.46
CA LEU A 97 6.59 4.27 -8.91
C LEU A 97 6.53 3.19 -7.82
N SER A 98 7.63 2.47 -7.63
CA SER A 98 7.81 1.54 -6.50
C SER A 98 6.87 0.32 -6.49
N LEU A 99 6.54 -0.20 -7.67
CA LEU A 99 5.82 -1.48 -7.78
C LEU A 99 6.71 -2.65 -7.35
N TYR A 100 6.16 -3.53 -6.51
CA TYR A 100 6.75 -4.82 -6.19
C TYR A 100 5.90 -5.92 -6.81
N LEU A 101 6.40 -6.58 -7.87
CA LEU A 101 5.70 -7.68 -8.55
C LEU A 101 4.23 -7.35 -8.93
N GLY A 102 3.98 -6.14 -9.44
CA GLY A 102 2.63 -5.68 -9.78
C GLY A 102 1.76 -5.29 -8.58
N ILE A 103 2.37 -4.98 -7.44
CA ILE A 103 1.68 -4.51 -6.22
C ILE A 103 2.21 -3.12 -5.88
N LEU A 104 1.30 -2.17 -5.71
CA LEU A 104 1.60 -0.85 -5.16
C LEU A 104 1.16 -0.80 -3.69
N ARG A 105 2.10 -0.45 -2.81
CA ARG A 105 1.85 -0.24 -1.39
C ARG A 105 2.12 1.22 -1.04
N PHE A 106 1.16 1.88 -0.41
CA PHE A 106 1.31 3.26 0.05
C PHE A 106 0.42 3.54 1.26
N SER A 107 0.62 4.71 1.87
CA SER A 107 -0.24 5.19 2.95
C SER A 107 -0.94 6.47 2.51
N SER A 108 -2.24 6.56 2.79
CA SER A 108 -3.04 7.76 2.55
C SER A 108 -4.04 7.91 3.69
N ASN A 109 -4.21 9.12 4.22
CA ASN A 109 -5.12 9.41 5.34
C ASN A 109 -4.96 8.45 6.55
N LYS A 110 -3.72 8.13 6.95
CA LYS A 110 -3.38 7.18 8.04
C LYS A 110 -3.75 5.71 7.80
N ASN A 111 -4.28 5.37 6.63
CA ASN A 111 -4.58 3.99 6.26
C ASN A 111 -3.51 3.45 5.30
N GLN A 112 -3.24 2.15 5.39
CA GLN A 112 -2.38 1.44 4.44
C GLN A 112 -3.23 0.96 3.25
N PHE A 113 -2.72 1.13 2.03
CA PHE A 113 -3.37 0.68 0.82
C PHE A 113 -2.48 -0.29 0.05
N TYR A 114 -3.12 -1.32 -0.50
CA TYR A 114 -2.52 -2.29 -1.39
C TYR A 114 -3.31 -2.32 -2.70
N LEU A 115 -2.75 -1.82 -3.79
CA LEU A 115 -3.31 -2.01 -5.13
C LEU A 115 -2.60 -3.21 -5.75
N VAL A 116 -3.34 -4.27 -6.00
CA VAL A 116 -2.81 -5.57 -6.40
C VAL A 116 -3.25 -5.87 -7.83
N GLY A 117 -2.30 -6.08 -8.72
CA GLY A 117 -2.60 -6.44 -10.09
C GLY A 117 -3.04 -7.90 -10.23
N SER A 118 -4.04 -8.17 -11.06
CA SER A 118 -4.57 -9.52 -11.28
C SER A 118 -3.59 -10.49 -11.95
N LYS A 119 -2.46 -9.99 -12.46
CA LYS A 119 -1.34 -10.76 -13.01
C LYS A 119 -0.10 -10.76 -12.13
N SER A 120 -0.19 -10.23 -10.91
CA SER A 120 0.89 -10.35 -9.92
C SER A 120 1.20 -11.83 -9.67
N PRO A 121 2.48 -12.25 -9.61
CA PRO A 121 2.89 -13.59 -9.18
C PRO A 121 2.31 -13.98 -7.81
N LEU A 122 2.05 -13.00 -6.94
CA LEU A 122 1.52 -13.23 -5.60
C LEU A 122 -0.01 -13.30 -5.57
N TYR A 123 -0.71 -12.95 -6.66
CA TYR A 123 -2.16 -12.83 -6.71
C TYR A 123 -2.90 -14.10 -6.27
N LYS A 124 -2.42 -15.28 -6.67
CA LYS A 124 -3.04 -16.57 -6.31
C LYS A 124 -3.05 -16.85 -4.80
N SER A 125 -2.16 -16.20 -4.05
CA SER A 125 -2.03 -16.36 -2.59
C SER A 125 -2.80 -15.28 -1.83
N ILE A 126 -3.45 -14.35 -2.53
CA ILE A 126 -4.20 -13.24 -1.95
C ILE A 126 -5.69 -13.59 -1.93
N SER A 127 -6.28 -13.55 -0.73
CA SER A 127 -7.72 -13.73 -0.55
C SER A 127 -8.50 -12.59 -1.19
N THR A 128 -9.49 -12.95 -2.00
CA THR A 128 -10.43 -12.05 -2.66
C THR A 128 -11.83 -12.08 -2.03
N THR A 129 -12.00 -12.77 -0.89
CA THR A 129 -13.25 -12.78 -0.12
C THR A 129 -13.25 -11.70 0.96
N SER A 130 -14.42 -11.07 1.18
CA SER A 130 -14.66 -10.15 2.29
C SER A 130 -14.97 -10.90 3.58
#